data_AF-A0A3P8TPN1-F1
#
_entry.id   AF-A0A3P8TPN1-F1
#
_cell.length_a   1.000
_cell.length_b   1.000
_cell.length_c   1.000
_cell.angle_alpha   90.00
_cell.angle_beta   90.00
_cell.angle_gamma   90.00
#
_symmetry.space_group_name_H-M   'P 1'
#
loop_
_entity.id
_entity.type
_entity.pdbx_description
1 polymer ?
#
loop_
_entity_poly.entity_id
_entity_poly.type
_entity_poly.pdbx_seq_one_letter_code
_entity_poly.pdbx_strand_id
1 'polypeptide(L)' 'ICCGFTSPKKLFTPLHVIHMFAVNSTDPMDPKLYLCPIYKKQRHTDQNYITAVVLPTTQSPDHWILRGVALLCDIK' A
#
# COMPACT_ATOMS: atom_id res chain seq x y z
N ILE A 1 -5.42 3.97 -2.24
CA ILE A 1 -3.99 4.31 -2.07
C ILE A 1 -3.95 5.58 -1.27
N CYS A 2 -3.45 5.56 -0.05
CA CYS A 2 -3.38 6.77 0.75
C CYS A 2 -2.06 7.47 0.46
N CYS A 3 -2.13 8.45 -0.45
CA CYS A 3 -1.05 9.37 -0.75
C CYS A 3 -0.79 10.30 0.45
N GLY A 4 0.26 10.04 1.23
CA GLY A 4 1.06 11.09 1.85
C GLY A 4 2.37 11.16 1.08
N PHE A 5 2.97 12.28 0.69
CA PHE A 5 2.89 13.67 1.11
C PHE A 5 3.28 14.54 -0.09
N THR A 6 2.44 15.51 -0.50
CA THR A 6 2.88 16.81 -1.09
C THR A 6 1.76 17.87 -1.11
N SER A 7 0.70 17.73 -0.31
CA SER A 7 -0.33 18.78 -0.22
C SER A 7 -0.94 18.83 1.18
N PRO A 8 -1.03 19.99 1.83
CA PRO A 8 -1.47 20.09 3.22
C PRO A 8 -2.99 19.87 3.43
N LYS A 9 -3.69 19.14 2.54
CA LYS A 9 -5.16 18.96 2.59
C LYS A 9 -5.73 17.65 2.00
N LYS A 10 -4.93 16.62 1.68
CA LYS A 10 -5.46 15.30 1.30
C LYS A 10 -4.64 14.17 1.92
N LEU A 11 -5.13 13.63 3.03
CA LEU A 11 -4.52 12.51 3.77
C LEU A 11 -4.88 11.15 3.16
N PHE A 12 -6.00 11.08 2.44
CA PHE A 12 -6.56 9.83 1.92
C PHE A 12 -7.06 10.05 0.50
N THR A 13 -6.80 9.09 -0.39
CA THR A 13 -7.39 9.06 -1.73
C THR A 13 -8.11 7.72 -1.88
N PRO A 14 -9.42 7.74 -2.21
CA PRO A 14 -10.15 6.51 -2.43
C PRO A 14 -9.50 5.76 -3.60
N LEU A 15 -9.33 4.47 -3.43
CA LEU A 15 -8.85 3.58 -4.48
C LEU A 15 -10.05 3.06 -5.26
N HIS A 16 -9.88 2.86 -6.56
CA HIS A 16 -10.84 2.06 -7.31
C HIS A 16 -10.85 0.62 -6.78
N VAL A 17 -11.88 -0.16 -7.14
CA VAL A 17 -11.94 -1.59 -6.80
C VAL A 17 -10.70 -2.28 -7.34
N ILE A 18 -9.99 -3.00 -6.46
CA ILE A 18 -8.84 -3.82 -6.83
C ILE A 18 -9.24 -5.27 -6.66
N HIS A 19 -9.01 -6.07 -7.71
CA HIS A 19 -9.09 -7.52 -7.62
C HIS A 19 -7.74 -8.07 -7.20
N MET A 20 -7.70 -8.68 -6.01
CA MET A 20 -6.52 -9.36 -5.49
C MET A 20 -6.64 -10.85 -5.78
N PHE A 21 -5.53 -11.44 -6.24
CA PHE A 21 -5.44 -12.87 -6.50
C PHE A 21 -4.40 -13.47 -5.57
N ALA A 22 -4.68 -14.66 -5.06
CA ALA A 22 -3.67 -15.45 -4.36
C ALA A 22 -2.73 -16.06 -5.41
N VAL A 23 -1.49 -15.59 -5.41
CA VAL A 23 -0.44 -16.15 -6.29
C VAL A 23 0.50 -16.97 -5.40
N ASN A 24 0.62 -18.27 -5.67
CA ASN A 24 1.64 -19.12 -5.08
C ASN A 24 2.82 -19.20 -6.05
N SER A 25 3.50 -18.07 -6.24
CA SER A 25 4.74 -18.05 -7.02
C SER A 25 5.90 -18.16 -6.03
N THR A 26 6.73 -19.17 -6.26
CA THR A 26 8.04 -19.33 -5.62
C THR A 26 9.12 -18.50 -6.31
N ASP A 27 8.76 -17.81 -7.40
CA ASP A 27 9.68 -16.97 -8.15
C ASP A 27 10.00 -15.72 -7.32
N PRO A 28 11.24 -15.22 -7.41
CA PRO A 28 11.62 -14.00 -6.72
C PRO A 28 10.71 -12.84 -7.16
N MET A 29 10.18 -12.08 -6.19
CA MET A 29 9.35 -10.91 -6.47
C MET A 29 10.11 -9.97 -7.40
N ASP A 30 9.46 -9.57 -8.51
CA ASP A 30 10.04 -8.61 -9.43
C ASP A 30 10.42 -7.31 -8.69
N PRO A 31 11.63 -6.77 -8.90
CA PRO A 31 12.10 -5.55 -8.23
C PRO A 31 11.31 -4.29 -8.66
N LYS A 32 10.39 -4.43 -9.61
CA LYS A 32 9.47 -3.36 -10.04
C LYS A 32 8.14 -3.39 -9.29
N LEU A 33 7.91 -4.39 -8.44
CA LEU A 33 6.69 -4.53 -7.68
C LEU A 33 6.85 -3.90 -6.31
N TYR A 34 5.86 -3.11 -5.91
CA TYR A 34 5.83 -2.49 -4.59
C TYR A 34 5.02 -3.36 -3.63
N LEU A 35 5.65 -3.77 -2.52
CA LEU A 35 4.97 -4.43 -1.42
C LEU A 35 4.29 -3.37 -0.53
N CYS A 36 2.99 -3.21 -0.68
CA CYS A 36 2.22 -2.21 0.05
C CYS A 36 1.57 -2.81 1.30
N PRO A 37 1.89 -2.29 2.51
CA PRO A 37 1.25 -2.76 3.75
C PRO A 37 -0.20 -2.29 3.83
N ILE A 38 -1.07 -3.18 4.33
CA ILE A 38 -2.49 -2.94 4.59
C ILE A 38 -2.71 -2.85 6.10
N TYR A 39 -3.28 -1.72 6.53
CA TYR A 39 -3.72 -1.53 7.91
C TYR A 39 -5.25 -1.44 8.01
N LYS A 40 -5.79 -1.89 9.14
CA LYS A 40 -7.22 -1.80 9.46
C LYS A 40 -7.68 -0.37 9.69
N LYS A 41 -6.87 0.45 10.37
CA LYS A 41 -7.16 1.85 10.70
C LYS A 41 -5.95 2.71 10.34
N GLN A 42 -6.19 4.02 10.19
CA GLN A 42 -5.14 5.03 9.95
C GLN A 42 -4.00 5.03 10.97
N ARG A 43 -4.24 4.53 12.19
CA ARG A 43 -3.21 4.47 13.22
C ARG A 43 -2.25 3.33 12.91
N HIS A 44 -1.01 3.66 12.55
CA HIS A 44 0.10 2.72 12.34
C HIS A 44 0.59 2.12 13.68
N THR A 45 -0.29 1.39 14.37
CA THR A 45 0.06 0.51 15.49
C THR A 45 0.15 -0.92 14.96
N ASP A 46 1.05 -1.73 15.50
CA ASP A 46 1.26 -3.13 15.11
C ASP A 46 -0.04 -3.96 15.12
N GLN A 47 -0.94 -3.67 16.08
CA GLN A 47 -2.28 -4.28 16.20
C GLN A 47 -3.22 -4.00 15.00
N ASN A 48 -2.90 -3.04 14.14
CA ASN A 48 -3.70 -2.69 12.97
C ASN A 48 -3.12 -3.26 11.68
N TYR A 49 -1.96 -3.91 11.69
CA TYR A 49 -1.41 -4.53 10.48
C TYR A 49 -2.21 -5.78 10.12
N ILE A 50 -2.64 -5.88 8.86
CA ILE A 50 -3.41 -7.02 8.36
C ILE A 50 -2.52 -7.93 7.53
N THR A 51 -1.98 -7.38 6.44
CA THR A 51 -1.16 -8.09 5.46
C THR A 51 -0.47 -7.08 4.56
N ALA A 52 0.40 -7.53 3.66
CA ALA A 52 0.94 -6.72 2.60
C ALA A 52 0.52 -7.30 1.24
N VAL A 53 0.29 -6.43 0.27
CA VAL A 53 -0.09 -6.82 -1.09
C VAL A 53 0.90 -6.28 -2.08
N VAL A 54 1.09 -7.05 -3.14
CA VAL A 54 2.00 -6.71 -4.22
C VAL A 54 1.25 -5.86 -5.23
N LEU A 55 1.71 -4.64 -5.45
CA LEU A 55 1.11 -3.71 -6.40
C LEU A 55 2.08 -3.42 -7.55
N PRO A 56 1.61 -3.47 -8.81
CA PRO A 56 2.39 -2.97 -9.93
C PRO A 56 2.51 -1.45 -9.78
N THR A 57 3.71 -0.93 -10.01
CA THR A 57 3.99 0.49 -9.86
C THR A 57 4.76 1.05 -11.05
N THR A 58 4.42 2.27 -11.45
CA THR A 58 5.10 3.00 -12.52
C THR A 58 6.43 3.58 -12.07
N GLN A 59 6.54 3.90 -10.77
CA GLN A 59 7.75 4.46 -10.14
C GLN A 59 8.49 3.35 -9.40
N SER A 60 9.77 3.56 -9.07
CA SER A 60 10.52 2.58 -8.27
C SER A 60 9.80 2.27 -6.94
N PRO A 61 9.87 1.03 -6.43
CA PRO A 61 9.27 0.68 -5.15
C PRO A 61 9.80 1.54 -4.00
N ASP A 62 11.09 1.90 -4.03
CA ASP A 62 11.72 2.79 -3.04
C ASP A 62 10.99 4.14 -2.92
N HIS A 63 10.45 4.67 -4.01
CA HIS A 63 9.67 5.90 -3.99
C HIS A 63 8.46 5.80 -3.04
N TRP A 64 7.80 4.64 -3.02
CA TRP A 64 6.61 4.39 -2.20
C TRP A 64 6.98 3.99 -0.78
N ILE A 65 8.06 3.23 -0.61
CA ILE A 65 8.62 2.84 0.69
C ILE A 65 9.07 4.09 1.46
N LEU A 66 9.87 4.96 0.84
CA LEU A 66 10.39 6.19 1.46
C LEU A 66 9.28 7.20 1.80
N ARG A 67 8.14 7.12 1.11
CA ARG A 67 6.95 7.95 1.41
C ARG A 67 6.02 7.34 2.45
N GLY A 68 6.26 6.10 2.88
CA GLY A 68 5.42 5.41 3.85
C GLY A 68 4.00 5.16 3.35
N VAL A 69 3.82 4.90 2.05
CA VAL A 69 2.49 4.75 1.46
C VAL A 69 1.89 3.40 1.85
N ALA A 70 0.74 3.45 2.52
CA ALA A 70 0.01 2.26 2.96
C ALA A 70 -1.43 2.25 2.43
N LEU A 71 -2.02 1.06 2.42
CA LEU A 71 -3.44 0.86 2.21
C LEU A 71 -4.18 0.81 3.54
N LEU A 72 -5.37 1.41 3.57
CA LEU A 72 -6.26 1.37 4.70
C LEU A 72 -7.57 0.70 4.27
N CYS A 73 -8.03 -0.29 5.03
CA CYS A 73 -9.35 -0.89 4.83
C CYS A 73 -10.48 0.01 5.33
N ASP A 74 -10.22 0.80 6.38
CA ASP A 74 -11.19 1.73 6.96
C ASP A 74 -10.58 3.14 7.05
N ILE A 75 -11.29 4.12 6.48
CA ILE A 75 -10.92 5.54 6.47
C ILE A 75 -11.84 6.39 7.36
N LYS A 76 -12.63 5.75 8.22
CA LYS A 76 -13.58 6.42 9.11
C LYS A 76 -12.93 7.05 10.35
#